data_AF-A0A1S8C7H4-F1
#
_entry.id   AF-A0A1S8C7H4-F1
#
_cell.length_a   1.000
_cell.length_b   1.000
_cell.length_c   1.000
_cell.angle_alpha   90.00
_cell.angle_beta   90.00
_cell.angle_gamma   90.00
#
_symmetry.space_group_name_H-M   'P 1'
#
loop_
_entity.id
_entity.type
_entity.pdbx_description
1 polymer ?
#
loop_
_entity_poly.entity_id
_entity_poly.type
_entity_poly.pdbx_seq_one_letter_code
_entity_poly.pdbx_strand_id
1 'polypeptide(L)'
;MVMNVTAMCERSGEWWAVRVPEVEGAFTQAKRLDQVPGMVADAVAMLADVPAESVDVRVEVVDVSMRPFREGWARAQDLERQARELQVEAANERRNAVVGLRLQGLSVRDIGQIVDVSPQRVSQLAGGSITRKAREVAGAAVSTARKATGGRAAGKRHPKTAVTVVELGKSVSVTRTAKPIAHRVAGARQHTEH
;
A
#
# COMPACT_ATOMS: atom_id res chain seq x y z
N MET A 1 -26.69 14.92 -30.21
CA MET A 1 -25.63 15.48 -29.34
C MET A 1 -25.92 14.97 -27.93
N VAL A 2 -24.93 14.49 -27.18
CA VAL A 2 -25.15 13.99 -25.81
C VAL A 2 -25.03 15.15 -24.83
N MET A 3 -25.99 15.27 -23.93
CA MET A 3 -26.02 16.26 -22.86
C MET A 3 -25.53 15.61 -21.57
N ASN A 4 -24.45 16.15 -20.99
CA ASN A 4 -23.92 15.64 -19.72
C ASN A 4 -24.43 16.50 -18.57
N VAL A 5 -24.96 15.88 -17.52
CA VAL A 5 -25.49 16.57 -16.33
C VAL A 5 -25.02 15.91 -15.04
N THR A 6 -25.00 16.67 -13.95
CA THR A 6 -24.61 16.19 -12.63
C THR A 6 -25.81 16.13 -11.71
N ALA A 7 -26.11 14.94 -11.22
CA ALA A 7 -27.14 14.71 -10.22
C ALA A 7 -26.54 14.84 -8.81
N MET A 8 -26.77 15.96 -8.14
CA MET A 8 -26.34 16.17 -6.75
C MET A 8 -27.38 15.53 -5.82
N CYS A 9 -26.96 14.52 -5.07
CA CYS A 9 -27.82 13.71 -4.20
C CYS A 9 -27.56 13.98 -2.72
N GLU A 10 -28.63 14.27 -1.98
CA GLU A 10 -28.64 14.45 -0.53
C GLU A 10 -29.65 13.48 0.11
N ARG A 11 -29.33 12.91 1.28
CA ARG A 11 -30.26 12.02 1.96
C ARG A 11 -31.37 12.85 2.61
N SER A 12 -32.62 12.48 2.34
CA SER A 12 -33.82 13.09 2.92
C SER A 12 -34.75 11.99 3.45
N GLY A 13 -34.62 11.70 4.75
CA GLY A 13 -35.34 10.58 5.38
C GLY A 13 -35.01 9.25 4.71
N GLU A 14 -36.02 8.59 4.14
CA GLU A 14 -35.87 7.32 3.40
C GLU A 14 -35.58 7.49 1.90
N TRP A 15 -35.42 8.73 1.43
CA TRP A 15 -35.24 9.06 0.02
C TRP A 15 -33.93 9.79 -0.23
N TRP A 16 -33.52 9.83 -1.49
CA TRP A 16 -32.52 10.72 -2.03
C TRP A 16 -33.23 11.89 -2.70
N ALA A 17 -32.99 13.11 -2.22
CA ALA A 17 -33.33 14.32 -2.95
C ALA A 17 -32.24 14.56 -4.00
N VAL A 18 -32.66 14.84 -5.23
CA VAL A 18 -31.75 14.98 -6.37
C VAL A 18 -32.01 16.30 -7.08
N ARG A 19 -30.98 17.13 -7.19
CA ARG A 19 -30.99 18.36 -7.99
C ARG A 19 -30.00 18.26 -9.14
N VAL A 20 -30.32 18.91 -10.26
CA VAL A 20 -29.46 18.97 -11.44
C VAL A 20 -29.15 20.44 -11.72
N PRO A 21 -28.00 20.98 -11.27
CA PRO A 21 -27.68 22.40 -11.40
C PRO A 21 -27.62 22.90 -12.85
N GLU A 22 -27.32 22.02 -13.80
CA GLU A 22 -27.20 22.36 -15.22
C GLU A 22 -28.57 22.60 -15.89
N VAL A 23 -29.68 22.20 -15.26
CA VAL A 23 -31.03 22.32 -15.81
C VAL A 23 -31.95 22.99 -14.79
N GLU A 24 -32.37 24.21 -15.07
CA GLU A 24 -33.23 24.97 -14.16
C GLU A 24 -34.55 24.24 -13.91
N GLY A 25 -34.93 24.12 -12.63
CA GLY A 25 -36.14 23.40 -12.22
C GLY A 25 -36.02 21.88 -12.22
N ALA A 26 -34.90 21.30 -12.67
CA ALA A 26 -34.71 19.86 -12.65
C ALA A 26 -34.43 19.36 -11.23
N PHE A 27 -35.48 18.81 -10.62
CA PHE A 27 -35.46 18.19 -9.31
C PHE A 27 -36.26 16.89 -9.34
N THR A 28 -35.73 15.86 -8.71
CA THR A 28 -36.38 14.54 -8.59
C THR A 28 -35.99 13.88 -7.27
N GLN A 29 -36.56 12.70 -6.99
CA GLN A 29 -36.25 11.92 -5.81
C GLN A 29 -36.23 10.44 -6.10
N ALA A 30 -35.32 9.69 -5.48
CA ALA A 30 -35.18 8.25 -5.68
C ALA A 30 -35.06 7.51 -4.35
N LYS A 31 -35.55 6.26 -4.27
CA LYS A 31 -35.30 5.43 -3.06
C LYS A 31 -33.85 4.96 -2.99
N ARG A 32 -33.21 4.80 -4.15
CA ARG A 32 -31.86 4.27 -4.27
C ARG A 32 -31.05 5.05 -5.30
N LEU A 33 -29.74 5.17 -5.09
CA LEU A 33 -28.84 5.92 -5.97
C LEU A 33 -28.73 5.33 -7.38
N ASP A 34 -28.95 4.02 -7.55
CA ASP A 34 -28.95 3.34 -8.87
C ASP A 34 -30.13 3.77 -9.76
N GLN A 35 -31.20 4.30 -9.17
CA GLN A 35 -32.38 4.79 -9.90
C GLN A 35 -32.19 6.23 -10.40
N VAL A 36 -31.27 6.97 -9.80
CA VAL A 36 -31.07 8.40 -10.06
C VAL A 36 -30.79 8.71 -11.54
N PRO A 37 -29.92 7.98 -12.26
CA PRO A 37 -29.63 8.28 -13.66
C PRO A 37 -30.88 8.30 -14.54
N GLY A 38 -31.75 7.29 -14.41
CA GLY A 38 -33.00 7.23 -15.18
C GLY A 38 -33.96 8.35 -14.81
N MET A 39 -34.17 8.60 -13.52
CA MET A 39 -35.10 9.64 -13.05
C MET A 39 -34.64 11.06 -13.42
N VAL A 40 -33.32 11.28 -13.48
CA VAL A 40 -32.74 12.55 -13.92
C VAL A 40 -32.85 12.70 -15.43
N ALA A 41 -32.55 11.65 -16.21
CA ALA A 41 -32.70 11.69 -17.66
C ALA A 41 -34.14 12.02 -18.07
N ASP A 42 -35.14 11.41 -17.44
CA ASP A 42 -36.55 11.69 -17.69
C ASP A 42 -36.93 13.14 -17.35
N ALA A 43 -36.48 13.65 -16.20
CA ALA A 43 -36.76 15.03 -15.77
C ALA A 43 -36.08 16.05 -16.69
N VAL A 44 -34.83 15.81 -17.10
CA VAL A 44 -34.09 16.68 -18.03
C VAL A 44 -34.71 16.63 -19.42
N ALA A 45 -35.12 15.46 -19.91
CA ALA A 45 -35.78 15.33 -21.20
C ALA A 45 -37.03 16.20 -21.31
N MET A 46 -37.85 16.21 -20.25
CA MET A 46 -39.05 17.02 -20.17
C MET A 46 -38.75 18.53 -20.12
N LEU A 47 -37.73 18.95 -19.36
CA LEU A 47 -37.46 20.36 -19.12
C LEU A 47 -36.60 21.02 -20.20
N ALA A 48 -35.69 20.27 -20.80
CA ALA A 48 -34.73 20.76 -21.80
C ALA A 48 -35.12 20.39 -23.25
N ASP A 49 -36.24 19.70 -23.45
CA ASP A 49 -36.75 19.24 -24.75
C ASP A 49 -35.69 18.44 -25.55
N VAL A 50 -35.05 17.49 -24.85
CA VAL A 50 -34.06 16.57 -25.43
C VAL A 50 -34.49 15.11 -25.19
N PRO A 51 -34.10 14.16 -26.05
CA PRO A 51 -34.35 12.75 -25.78
C PRO A 51 -33.64 12.27 -24.50
N ALA A 52 -34.32 11.49 -23.65
CA ALA A 52 -33.75 11.00 -22.39
C ALA A 52 -32.50 10.13 -22.61
N GLU A 53 -32.48 9.33 -23.68
CA GLU A 53 -31.32 8.54 -24.10
C GLU A 53 -30.11 9.38 -24.54
N SER A 54 -30.32 10.67 -24.78
CA SER A 54 -29.24 11.62 -25.10
C SER A 54 -28.68 12.31 -23.85
N VAL A 55 -29.18 11.98 -22.65
CA VAL A 55 -28.71 12.54 -21.38
C VAL A 55 -27.79 11.54 -20.68
N ASP A 56 -26.53 11.93 -20.47
CA ASP A 56 -25.58 11.20 -19.62
C ASP A 56 -25.53 11.82 -18.22
N VAL A 57 -25.72 11.00 -17.19
CA VAL A 57 -25.92 11.47 -15.81
C VAL A 57 -24.77 11.00 -14.93
N ARG A 58 -24.01 11.95 -14.40
CA ARG A 58 -23.04 11.71 -13.31
C ARG A 58 -23.73 11.87 -11.96
N VAL A 59 -23.77 10.81 -11.17
CA VAL A 59 -24.30 10.86 -9.80
C VAL A 59 -23.22 11.32 -8.82
N GLU A 60 -23.53 12.34 -8.03
CA GLU A 60 -22.65 12.85 -6.97
C GLU A 60 -23.40 12.92 -5.63
N VAL A 61 -22.94 12.15 -4.64
CA VAL A 61 -23.46 12.25 -3.27
C VAL A 61 -22.78 13.41 -2.56
N VAL A 62 -23.51 14.50 -2.37
CA VAL A 62 -23.02 15.75 -1.76
C VAL A 62 -23.36 15.86 -0.27
N ASP A 63 -24.06 14.86 0.27
CA ASP A 63 -24.41 14.76 1.69
C ASP A 63 -23.16 14.79 2.60
N VAL A 64 -23.08 15.84 3.41
CA VAL A 64 -21.97 16.10 4.33
C VAL A 64 -21.83 15.01 5.38
N SER A 65 -22.95 14.43 5.83
CA SER A 65 -22.94 13.37 6.85
C SER A 65 -22.28 12.09 6.33
N MET A 66 -22.27 11.89 5.01
CA MET A 66 -21.67 10.73 4.37
C MET A 66 -20.15 10.88 4.12
N ARG A 67 -19.59 12.09 4.24
CA ARG A 67 -18.17 12.36 3.97
C ARG A 67 -17.20 11.50 4.80
N PRO A 68 -17.34 11.35 6.13
CA PRO A 68 -16.42 10.56 6.92
C PRO A 68 -16.35 9.08 6.49
N PHE A 69 -17.47 8.52 6.02
CA PHE A 69 -17.54 7.14 5.54
C PHE A 69 -16.86 6.98 4.18
N ARG A 70 -17.07 7.93 3.26
CA ARG A 70 -16.38 7.95 1.96
C ARG A 70 -14.87 8.11 2.14
N GLU A 71 -14.45 9.01 3.01
CA GLU A 71 -13.04 9.20 3.36
C GLU A 71 -12.46 7.96 4.04
N GLY A 72 -13.20 7.33 4.96
CA GLY A 72 -12.80 6.08 5.60
C GLY A 72 -12.56 4.96 4.58
N TRP A 73 -13.47 4.80 3.62
CA TRP A 73 -13.34 3.83 2.53
C TRP A 73 -12.15 4.13 1.61
N ALA A 74 -11.93 5.40 1.26
CA ALA A 74 -10.77 5.80 0.46
C ALA A 74 -9.45 5.54 1.21
N ARG A 75 -9.39 5.83 2.52
CA ARG A 75 -8.24 5.50 3.37
C ARG A 75 -7.99 3.99 3.46
N ALA A 76 -9.03 3.17 3.56
CA ALA A 76 -8.88 1.71 3.57
C ALA A 76 -8.21 1.21 2.28
N GLN A 77 -8.68 1.67 1.12
CA GLN A 77 -8.07 1.32 -0.18
C GLN A 77 -6.61 1.78 -0.29
N ASP A 78 -6.28 2.94 0.28
CA ASP A 78 -4.92 3.45 0.34
C ASP A 78 -4.01 2.56 1.19
N LEU A 79 -4.46 2.20 2.40
CA LEU A 79 -3.74 1.30 3.29
C LEU A 79 -3.56 -0.10 2.68
N GLU A 80 -4.56 -0.63 1.99
CA GLU A 80 -4.45 -1.90 1.28
C GLU A 80 -3.40 -1.85 0.17
N ARG A 81 -3.31 -0.74 -0.58
CA ARG A 81 -2.28 -0.56 -1.59
C ARG A 81 -0.89 -0.55 -0.97
N GLN A 82 -0.69 0.23 0.09
CA GLN A 82 0.58 0.28 0.82
C GLN A 82 0.97 -1.09 1.42
N ALA A 83 0.00 -1.81 1.98
CA ALA A 83 0.24 -3.15 2.51
C ALA A 83 0.70 -4.12 1.41
N ARG A 84 0.10 -4.08 0.22
CA ARG A 84 0.54 -4.90 -0.92
C ARG A 84 1.97 -4.57 -1.35
N GLU A 85 2.33 -3.28 -1.41
CA GLU A 85 3.69 -2.85 -1.75
C GLU A 85 4.71 -3.35 -0.74
N LEU A 86 4.45 -3.15 0.56
CA LEU A 86 5.31 -3.62 1.65
C LEU A 86 5.42 -5.15 1.69
N GLN A 87 4.34 -5.88 1.37
CA GLN A 87 4.37 -7.35 1.28
C GLN A 87 5.30 -7.83 0.16
N VAL A 88 5.30 -7.13 -1.00
CA VAL A 88 6.21 -7.43 -2.11
C VAL A 88 7.66 -7.14 -1.70
N GLU A 89 7.92 -6.01 -1.07
CA GLU A 89 9.25 -5.65 -0.56
C GLU A 89 9.76 -6.68 0.46
N ALA A 90 8.96 -7.01 1.47
CA ALA A 90 9.30 -8.01 2.48
C ALA A 90 9.51 -9.42 1.86
N ALA A 91 8.79 -9.77 0.80
CA ALA A 91 9.03 -11.02 0.08
C ALA A 91 10.38 -11.00 -0.66
N ASN A 92 10.75 -9.87 -1.26
CA ASN A 92 12.04 -9.71 -1.92
C ASN A 92 13.20 -9.75 -0.93
N GLU A 93 13.11 -9.03 0.18
CA GLU A 93 14.15 -9.03 1.22
C GLU A 93 14.36 -10.42 1.81
N ARG A 94 13.30 -11.17 2.10
CA ARG A 94 13.40 -12.56 2.55
C ARG A 94 14.14 -13.46 1.55
N ARG A 95 13.84 -13.32 0.25
CA ARG A 95 14.55 -14.09 -0.79
C ARG A 95 16.02 -13.68 -0.88
N ASN A 96 16.30 -12.37 -0.86
CA ASN A 96 17.67 -11.85 -0.92
C ASN A 96 18.52 -12.37 0.24
N ALA A 97 17.97 -12.36 1.46
CA ALA A 97 18.64 -12.90 2.65
C ALA A 97 18.95 -14.39 2.49
N VAL A 98 17.96 -15.20 2.09
CA VAL A 98 18.16 -16.65 1.89
C VAL A 98 19.20 -16.93 0.80
N VAL A 99 19.11 -16.25 -0.35
CA VAL A 99 20.07 -16.41 -1.46
C VAL A 99 21.47 -15.99 -1.03
N GLY A 100 21.60 -14.86 -0.33
CA GLY A 100 22.88 -14.38 0.20
C GLY A 100 23.55 -15.39 1.12
N LEU A 101 22.81 -15.95 2.08
CA LEU A 101 23.33 -16.97 2.99
C LEU A 101 23.69 -18.28 2.26
N ARG A 102 22.92 -18.67 1.23
CA ARG A 102 23.26 -19.82 0.38
C ARG A 102 24.57 -19.61 -0.40
N LEU A 103 24.81 -18.40 -0.91
CA LEU A 103 26.05 -18.05 -1.61
C LEU A 103 27.27 -18.07 -0.70
N GLN A 104 27.10 -17.87 0.60
CA GLN A 104 28.14 -18.06 1.62
C GLN A 104 28.38 -19.55 1.97
N GLY A 105 27.64 -20.48 1.37
CA GLY A 105 27.83 -21.92 1.53
C GLY A 105 27.07 -22.53 2.72
N LEU A 106 26.22 -21.76 3.42
CA LEU A 106 25.46 -22.28 4.55
C LEU A 106 24.42 -23.33 4.10
N SER A 107 24.21 -24.34 4.95
CA SER A 107 23.20 -25.36 4.71
C SER A 107 21.79 -24.78 4.84
N VAL A 108 20.82 -25.36 4.13
CA VAL A 108 19.40 -24.95 4.23
C VAL A 108 18.89 -25.03 5.67
N ARG A 109 19.40 -25.98 6.46
CA ARG A 109 19.01 -26.20 7.84
C ARG A 109 19.51 -25.07 8.75
N ASP A 110 20.77 -24.67 8.59
CA ASP A 110 21.36 -23.58 9.38
C ASP A 110 20.72 -22.25 9.02
N ILE A 111 20.45 -22.00 7.73
CA ILE A 111 19.74 -20.81 7.29
C ILE A 111 18.36 -20.72 7.94
N GLY A 112 17.63 -21.85 8.00
CA GLY A 112 16.32 -21.90 8.65
C GLY A 112 16.38 -21.53 10.13
N GLN A 113 17.43 -21.94 10.84
CA GLN A 113 17.66 -21.54 12.23
C GLN A 113 18.02 -20.06 12.36
N ILE A 114 18.80 -19.50 11.42
CA ILE A 114 19.23 -18.10 11.46
C ILE A 114 18.06 -17.13 11.19
N VAL A 115 17.22 -17.42 10.19
CA VAL A 115 16.15 -16.52 9.74
C VAL A 115 14.78 -16.90 10.32
N ASP A 116 14.76 -17.85 11.26
CA ASP A 116 13.59 -18.35 11.97
C ASP A 116 12.45 -18.81 11.04
N VAL A 117 12.78 -19.67 10.07
CA VAL A 117 11.80 -20.33 9.19
C VAL A 117 12.18 -21.78 8.93
N SER A 118 11.20 -22.60 8.52
CA SER A 118 11.46 -24.01 8.25
C SER A 118 12.46 -24.21 7.09
N PRO A 119 13.28 -25.28 7.11
CA PRO A 119 14.17 -25.61 5.99
C PRO A 119 13.45 -25.76 4.64
N GLN A 120 12.19 -26.25 4.68
CA GLN A 120 11.33 -26.32 3.49
C GLN A 120 11.05 -24.92 2.92
N ARG A 121 10.75 -23.95 3.79
CA ARG A 121 10.51 -22.56 3.39
C ARG A 121 11.76 -21.90 2.82
N VAL A 122 12.93 -22.17 3.40
CA VAL A 122 14.22 -21.73 2.85
C VAL A 122 14.42 -22.27 1.43
N SER A 123 14.14 -23.56 1.21
CA SER A 123 14.27 -24.19 -0.11
C SER A 123 13.36 -23.54 -1.16
N GLN A 124 12.12 -23.22 -0.79
CA GLN A 124 11.18 -22.49 -1.66
C GLN A 124 11.68 -21.08 -2.01
N LEU A 125 12.26 -20.37 -1.04
CA LEU A 125 12.76 -19.01 -1.24
C LEU A 125 14.03 -18.98 -2.08
N ALA A 126 14.88 -20.01 -1.98
CA ALA A 126 16.10 -20.15 -2.78
C ALA A 126 15.83 -20.54 -4.25
N GLY A 127 14.73 -21.26 -4.51
CA GLY A 127 14.36 -21.72 -5.86
C GLY A 127 13.52 -20.72 -6.68
N GLY A 128 13.10 -19.60 -6.10
CA GLY A 128 12.28 -18.58 -6.78
C GLY A 128 13.12 -17.63 -7.63
N SER A 129 12.67 -17.35 -8.86
CA SER A 129 13.30 -16.41 -9.81
C SER A 129 13.78 -15.11 -9.14
N ILE A 130 15.09 -14.85 -9.25
CA ILE A 130 15.76 -13.68 -8.69
C ILE A 130 15.29 -12.41 -9.42
N THR A 131 14.79 -11.40 -8.70
CA THR A 131 14.54 -10.08 -9.27
C THR A 131 15.86 -9.39 -9.61
N ARG A 132 15.91 -8.69 -10.76
CA ARG A 132 17.12 -8.11 -11.39
C ARG A 132 18.08 -7.40 -10.43
N LYS A 133 17.56 -6.72 -9.40
CA LYS A 133 18.33 -5.99 -8.37
C LYS A 133 19.25 -6.91 -7.54
N ALA A 134 18.81 -8.12 -7.20
CA ALA A 134 19.63 -9.09 -6.47
C ALA A 134 20.72 -9.71 -7.34
N ARG A 135 20.51 -9.82 -8.66
CA ARG A 135 21.56 -10.24 -9.61
C ARG A 135 22.66 -9.19 -9.76
N GLU A 136 22.32 -7.91 -9.65
CA GLU A 136 23.26 -6.79 -9.72
C GLU A 136 24.15 -6.72 -8.46
N VAL A 137 23.57 -6.87 -7.26
CA VAL A 137 24.31 -6.88 -6.00
C VAL A 137 25.20 -8.13 -5.89
N ALA A 138 24.70 -9.31 -6.28
CA ALA A 138 25.51 -10.53 -6.32
C ALA A 138 26.63 -10.45 -7.39
N GLY A 139 26.35 -9.86 -8.55
CA GLY A 139 27.34 -9.61 -9.60
C GLY A 139 28.45 -8.66 -9.15
N ALA A 140 28.10 -7.63 -8.38
CA ALA A 140 29.07 -6.70 -7.80
C ALA A 140 30.01 -7.40 -6.80
N ALA A 141 29.47 -8.23 -5.89
CA ALA A 141 30.26 -8.96 -4.90
C ALA A 141 31.19 -10.03 -5.51
N VAL A 142 30.74 -10.72 -6.58
CA VAL A 142 31.57 -11.71 -7.29
C VAL A 142 32.68 -11.05 -8.11
N SER A 143 32.42 -9.85 -8.66
CA SER A 143 33.42 -9.04 -9.37
C SER A 143 34.55 -8.58 -8.44
N THR A 144 34.22 -8.08 -7.24
CA THR A 144 35.22 -7.70 -6.24
C THR A 144 36.03 -8.90 -5.75
N ALA A 145 35.39 -10.05 -5.55
CA ALA A 145 36.10 -11.27 -5.16
C ALA A 145 37.07 -11.78 -6.24
N ARG A 146 36.68 -11.74 -7.53
CA ARG A 146 37.55 -12.10 -8.66
C ARG A 146 38.72 -11.13 -8.84
N LYS A 147 38.50 -9.83 -8.62
CA LYS A 147 39.56 -8.82 -8.71
C LYS A 147 40.59 -8.98 -7.59
N ALA A 148 40.18 -9.47 -6.42
CA ALA A 148 41.07 -9.80 -5.30
C ALA A 148 41.87 -11.10 -5.48
N THR A 149 41.41 -12.03 -6.33
CA THR A 149 42.10 -13.33 -6.59
C THR A 149 42.95 -13.34 -7.87
N GLY A 150 43.10 -12.20 -8.54
CA GLY A 150 44.00 -12.03 -9.69
C GLY A 150 45.48 -12.01 -9.29
N GLY A 151 46.02 -13.16 -8.88
CA GLY A 151 47.41 -13.28 -8.47
C GLY A 151 47.86 -14.71 -8.18
N ARG A 152 48.08 -15.49 -9.25
CA ARG A 152 48.94 -16.71 -9.33
C ARG A 152 48.47 -17.97 -8.56
N ALA A 153 48.12 -18.97 -9.36
CA ALA A 153 47.83 -20.34 -8.93
C ALA A 153 49.08 -21.09 -8.44
N ALA A 154 48.98 -21.77 -7.30
CA ALA A 154 49.73 -22.98 -6.95
C ALA A 154 49.14 -23.67 -5.70
N GLY A 155 49.00 -25.00 -5.76
CA GLY A 155 49.03 -25.86 -4.56
C GLY A 155 47.69 -26.39 -4.03
N LYS A 156 47.45 -27.69 -4.25
CA LYS A 156 46.45 -28.50 -3.55
C LYS A 156 46.67 -28.44 -2.03
N ARG A 157 45.61 -28.15 -1.27
CA ARG A 157 45.26 -28.73 0.06
C ARG A 157 44.00 -28.02 0.56
N HIS A 158 42.98 -28.79 0.93
CA HIS A 158 41.80 -28.26 1.63
C HIS A 158 42.22 -27.69 3.00
N PRO A 159 41.90 -26.43 3.32
CA PRO A 159 41.90 -25.95 4.69
C PRO A 159 40.48 -25.66 5.17
N LYS A 160 40.17 -26.15 6.39
CA LYS A 160 39.02 -25.76 7.20
C LYS A 160 38.94 -24.23 7.20
N THR A 161 37.89 -23.66 6.59
CA THR A 161 37.83 -22.22 6.37
C THR A 161 37.24 -21.53 7.60
N ALA A 162 38.06 -20.65 8.17
CA ALA A 162 37.73 -19.71 9.21
C ALA A 162 36.55 -18.82 8.79
N VAL A 163 35.60 -18.63 9.72
CA VAL A 163 34.50 -17.69 9.57
C VAL A 163 35.07 -16.27 9.65
N THR A 164 35.26 -15.62 8.51
CA THR A 164 35.49 -14.18 8.47
C THR A 164 34.13 -13.50 8.57
N VAL A 165 33.80 -13.02 9.77
CA VAL A 165 32.65 -12.14 10.00
C VAL A 165 32.94 -10.82 9.28
N VAL A 166 32.37 -10.62 8.09
CA VAL A 166 32.32 -9.31 7.46
C VAL A 166 31.08 -8.61 8.01
N GLU A 167 31.34 -7.70 8.95
CA GLU A 167 30.38 -6.79 9.55
C GLU A 167 29.67 -5.98 8.46
N LEU A 168 28.41 -6.31 8.17
CA LEU A 168 27.53 -5.51 7.32
C LEU A 168 27.01 -4.31 8.12
N GLY A 169 27.92 -3.36 8.38
CA GLY A 169 27.58 -2.06 8.92
C GLY A 169 26.87 -1.20 7.87
N LYS A 170 25.58 -0.94 8.09
CA LYS A 170 25.02 0.39 8.44
C LYS A 170 23.54 0.45 8.10
N SER A 171 22.76 0.45 9.17
CA SER A 171 21.40 0.95 9.29
C SER A 171 21.26 2.34 8.66
N VAL A 172 20.32 2.48 7.73
CA VAL A 172 19.77 3.79 7.38
C VAL A 172 18.68 4.08 8.41
N SER A 173 19.06 4.83 9.44
CA SER A 173 18.14 5.42 10.41
C SER A 173 17.32 6.50 9.70
N VAL A 174 16.04 6.24 9.44
CA VAL A 174 15.09 7.31 9.06
C VAL A 174 14.61 7.98 10.35
N THR A 175 15.22 9.11 10.69
CA THR A 175 14.80 9.97 11.79
C THR A 175 13.50 10.68 11.39
N ARG A 176 12.34 10.24 11.91
CA ARG A 176 11.13 11.08 11.95
C ARG A 176 11.28 12.05 13.11
N THR A 177 11.54 13.32 12.81
CA THR A 177 11.43 14.43 13.76
C THR A 177 9.96 14.57 14.18
N ALA A 178 9.62 14.06 15.35
CA ALA A 178 8.41 14.43 16.08
C ALA A 178 8.74 15.58 17.04
N LYS A 179 8.01 16.68 16.92
CA LYS A 179 8.12 17.90 17.72
C LYS A 179 7.71 17.60 19.19
N PRO A 180 8.45 18.04 20.22
CA PRO A 180 8.12 17.74 21.61
C PRO A 180 6.99 18.64 22.12
N ILE A 181 6.00 18.06 22.79
CA ILE A 181 5.06 18.77 23.67
C ILE A 181 5.54 18.52 25.10
N ALA A 182 5.96 19.59 25.77
CA ALA A 182 6.49 19.54 27.12
C ALA A 182 5.38 19.21 28.14
N HIS A 183 5.71 18.31 29.07
CA HIS A 183 4.96 18.03 30.29
C HIS A 183 5.03 19.21 31.28
N ARG A 184 3.94 19.43 32.04
CA ARG A 184 4.06 19.88 33.43
C ARG A 184 3.03 19.16 34.30
N VAL A 185 3.55 18.36 35.21
CA VAL A 185 2.84 17.76 36.35
C VAL A 185 2.95 18.76 37.51
N ALA A 186 1.84 19.01 38.20
CA ALA A 186 1.82 19.50 39.58
C ALA A 186 0.51 19.01 40.21
N GLY A 187 0.60 18.13 41.20
CA GLY A 187 -0.54 17.65 41.96
C GLY A 187 -0.85 18.53 43.16
N ALA A 188 -2.07 18.42 43.68
CA ALA A 188 -2.41 18.62 45.09
C ALA A 188 -3.85 18.15 45.39
N ARG A 189 -3.94 17.11 46.22
CA ARG A 189 -4.79 16.95 47.42
C ARG A 189 -6.29 17.35 47.38
N GLN A 190 -7.11 16.32 47.64
CA GLN A 190 -8.26 16.24 48.56
C GLN A 190 -8.81 17.55 49.15
N HIS A 191 -10.13 17.77 49.07
CA HIS A 191 -10.99 17.94 50.25
C HIS A 191 -12.49 17.84 49.91
N THR A 192 -13.20 17.27 50.88
CA THR A 192 -14.63 16.96 51.02
C THR A 192 -15.48 18.19 51.38
N GLU A 193 -16.81 18.08 51.22
CA GLU A 193 -17.91 18.92 51.79
C GLU A 193 -18.03 20.34 51.19
N HIS A 194 -19.19 20.82 50.73
CA HIS A 194 -20.54 20.83 51.31
C HIS A 194 -21.65 20.75 50.25
#